data_AF-A0A8T3M1Q4-F1
#
_entry.id   AF-A0A8T3M1Q4-F1
#
_cell.length_a   1.000
_cell.length_b   1.000
_cell.length_c   1.000
_cell.angle_alpha   90.00
_cell.angle_beta   90.00
_cell.angle_gamma   90.00
#
_symmetry.space_group_name_H-M   'P 1'
#
loop_
_entity.id
_entity.type
_entity.pdbx_description
1 polymer ?
#
loop_
_entity_poly.entity_id
_entity_poly.type
_entity_poly.pdbx_seq_one_letter_code
_entity_poly.pdbx_strand_id
1 'polypeptide(L)'
;MKVLFLPDYTAANAYQRELAKGLRAQGVTVVAQPTGRRRLLPILQATRAQGRPNVLHLHWTEPYISGGRPDVSRVRALRTILELRLLRGAGTPIVWTAHDLSRHDRAVDPLEMRFQRALFRMSSAVIVHCETAREALLE
;
A
#
# COMPACT_ATOMS: atom_id res chain seq x y z
N MET A 1 -6.19 9.87 16.40
CA MET A 1 -5.26 9.01 15.62
C MET A 1 -5.31 9.43 14.15
N LYS A 2 -4.16 9.56 13.48
CA LYS A 2 -4.06 9.91 12.04
C LYS A 2 -3.62 8.72 11.20
N VAL A 3 -4.41 8.40 10.19
CA VAL A 3 -4.13 7.33 9.21
C VAL A 3 -3.91 7.97 7.84
N LEU A 4 -2.80 7.60 7.19
CA LEU A 4 -2.50 8.04 5.83
C LEU A 4 -2.82 6.93 4.82
N PHE A 5 -3.78 7.16 3.94
CA PHE A 5 -4.14 6.27 2.84
C PHE A 5 -3.30 6.57 1.61
N LEU A 6 -2.58 5.58 1.10
CA LEU A 6 -1.85 5.68 -0.15
C LEU A 6 -2.19 4.49 -1.07
N PRO A 7 -2.40 4.71 -2.38
CA PRO A 7 -2.70 5.99 -3.02
C PRO A 7 -4.11 6.47 -2.63
N ASP A 8 -4.39 7.74 -2.89
CA ASP A 8 -5.76 8.27 -2.88
C ASP A 8 -6.49 7.93 -4.18
N TYR A 9 -7.45 7.00 -4.08
CA TYR A 9 -8.47 6.71 -5.07
C TYR A 9 -9.88 6.93 -4.52
N THR A 10 -10.05 7.69 -3.44
CA THR A 10 -11.36 7.87 -2.77
C THR A 10 -12.43 8.49 -3.67
N ALA A 11 -12.02 9.29 -4.66
CA ALA A 11 -12.91 9.84 -5.68
C ALA A 11 -13.50 8.76 -6.61
N ALA A 12 -12.71 7.75 -6.97
CA ALA A 12 -13.07 6.73 -7.97
C ALA A 12 -13.41 5.36 -7.37
N ASN A 13 -13.00 5.09 -6.13
CA ASN A 13 -13.12 3.80 -5.48
C ASN A 13 -14.06 3.88 -4.26
N ALA A 14 -15.24 3.26 -4.38
CA ALA A 14 -16.25 3.28 -3.34
C ALA A 14 -15.78 2.63 -2.04
N TYR A 15 -15.07 1.49 -2.12
CA TYR A 15 -14.55 0.82 -0.93
C TYR A 15 -13.65 1.76 -0.11
N GLN A 16 -12.67 2.40 -0.75
CA GLN A 16 -11.72 3.26 -0.05
C GLN A 16 -12.43 4.48 0.57
N ARG A 17 -13.42 5.03 -0.13
CA ARG A 17 -14.25 6.14 0.37
C ARG A 17 -15.08 5.74 1.58
N GLU A 18 -15.80 4.62 1.51
CA GLU A 18 -16.65 4.16 2.61
C GLU A 18 -15.81 3.70 3.81
N LEU A 19 -14.65 3.09 3.59
CA LEU A 19 -13.70 2.77 4.66
C LEU A 19 -13.21 4.05 5.35
N ALA A 20 -12.81 5.07 4.59
CA ALA A 20 -12.38 6.34 5.16
C ALA A 20 -13.52 7.02 5.94
N LYS A 21 -14.76 6.96 5.44
CA LYS A 21 -15.95 7.48 6.11
C LYS A 21 -16.22 6.75 7.44
N GLY A 22 -16.17 5.42 7.45
CA GLY A 22 -16.33 4.61 8.66
C GLY A 22 -15.28 4.92 9.72
N LEU A 23 -14.01 5.00 9.33
CA LEU A 23 -12.92 5.39 10.24
C LEU A 23 -13.12 6.80 10.82
N ARG A 24 -13.54 7.77 10.00
CA ARG A 24 -13.83 9.14 10.46
C ARG A 24 -14.98 9.17 11.47
N ALA A 25 -16.02 8.36 11.25
CA ALA A 25 -17.13 8.23 12.21
C ALA A 25 -16.68 7.69 13.58
N GLN A 26 -15.54 6.98 13.63
CA GLN A 26 -14.90 6.49 14.86
C GLN A 26 -13.84 7.47 15.42
N GLY A 27 -13.83 8.73 14.97
CA GLY A 27 -12.89 9.76 15.46
C GLY A 27 -11.47 9.64 14.89
N VAL A 28 -11.26 8.85 13.84
CA VAL A 28 -9.95 8.73 13.17
C VAL A 28 -9.79 9.81 12.10
N THR A 29 -8.68 10.54 12.14
CA THR A 29 -8.31 11.46 11.06
C THR A 29 -7.75 10.66 9.89
N VAL A 30 -8.54 10.52 8.82
CA VAL A 30 -8.08 9.87 7.58
C VAL A 30 -7.67 10.93 6.56
N VAL A 31 -6.39 10.90 6.19
CA VAL A 31 -5.83 11.70 5.10
C VAL A 31 -5.47 10.77 3.95
N ALA A 32 -5.92 11.07 2.75
CA ALA A 32 -5.50 10.35 1.55
C ALA A 32 -4.55 11.24 0.74
N GLN A 33 -3.53 10.64 0.13
CA GLN A 33 -2.61 11.36 -0.76
C GLN A 33 -2.39 10.59 -2.05
N PRO A 34 -2.41 11.26 -3.22
CA PRO A 34 -2.05 10.61 -4.47
C PRO A 34 -0.57 10.20 -4.43
N THR A 35 -0.29 8.91 -4.65
CA THR A 35 1.08 8.43 -4.89
C THR A 35 1.26 8.13 -6.36
N GLY A 36 2.05 8.97 -7.04
CA GLY A 36 2.27 8.88 -8.47
C GLY A 36 3.61 8.26 -8.85
N ARG A 37 3.64 7.59 -10.00
CA ARG A 37 4.83 6.98 -10.64
C ARG A 37 5.97 7.95 -10.95
N ARG A 38 5.70 9.27 -10.94
CA ARG A 38 6.65 10.34 -11.28
C ARG A 38 7.48 10.84 -10.09
N ARG A 39 7.16 10.44 -8.86
CA ARG A 39 7.93 10.85 -7.67
C ARG A 39 9.11 9.91 -7.44
N LEU A 40 10.26 10.47 -7.06
CA LEU A 40 11.46 9.71 -6.72
C LEU A 40 11.22 8.81 -5.50
N LEU A 41 10.68 9.37 -4.42
CA LEU A 41 10.37 8.68 -3.15
C LEU A 41 8.90 8.94 -2.76
N PRO A 42 7.92 8.34 -3.46
CA PRO A 42 6.51 8.70 -3.34
C PRO A 42 5.94 8.52 -1.93
N ILE A 43 6.35 7.48 -1.21
CA ILE A 43 5.78 7.15 0.11
C ILE A 43 6.39 8.07 1.17
N LEU A 44 7.71 8.25 1.16
CA LEU A 44 8.37 9.16 2.10
C LEU A 44 7.97 10.61 1.86
N GLN A 45 7.83 11.04 0.60
CA GLN A 45 7.37 12.39 0.28
C GLN A 45 5.93 12.63 0.76
N ALA A 46 5.02 11.68 0.51
CA ALA A 46 3.63 11.81 0.99
C ALA A 46 3.57 11.80 2.53
N THR A 47 4.34 10.94 3.17
CA THR A 47 4.45 10.86 4.63
C THR A 47 5.01 12.16 5.22
N ARG A 48 6.06 12.73 4.62
CA ARG A 48 6.65 14.00 5.06
C ARG A 48 5.68 15.17 4.87
N ALA A 49 5.01 15.24 3.73
CA ALA A 49 4.06 16.32 3.41
C ALA A 49 2.88 16.38 4.39
N GLN A 50 2.47 15.22 4.93
CA GLN A 50 1.40 15.14 5.92
C GLN A 50 1.89 15.10 7.36
N GLY A 51 3.20 15.13 7.59
CA GLY A 51 3.83 14.77 8.87
C GLY A 51 3.64 13.29 9.22
N ARG A 52 4.49 12.73 10.09
CA ARG A 52 4.45 11.29 10.44
C ARG A 52 3.04 10.85 10.89
N PRO A 53 2.39 9.88 10.21
CA PRO A 53 1.09 9.36 10.63
C PRO A 53 1.24 8.36 11.78
N ASN A 54 0.13 8.08 12.46
CA ASN A 54 0.08 6.98 13.42
C ASN A 54 0.04 5.62 12.70
N VAL A 55 -0.57 5.58 11.51
CA VAL A 55 -0.63 4.38 10.66
C VAL A 55 -0.47 4.80 9.19
N LEU A 56 0.38 4.09 8.46
CA LEU A 56 0.39 4.12 7.01
C LEU A 56 -0.50 2.99 6.49
N HIS A 57 -1.58 3.31 5.78
CA HIS A 57 -2.47 2.33 5.17
C HIS A 57 -2.24 2.29 3.66
N LEU A 58 -1.61 1.21 3.18
CA LEU A 58 -1.38 0.97 1.77
C LEU A 58 -2.56 0.25 1.12
N HIS A 59 -2.94 0.72 -0.05
CA HIS A 59 -3.94 0.11 -0.91
C HIS A 59 -3.31 -0.17 -2.27
N TRP A 60 -3.52 -1.37 -2.81
CA TRP A 60 -2.96 -1.84 -4.08
C TRP A 60 -1.41 -1.84 -4.13
N THR A 61 -0.83 -2.81 -4.82
CA THR A 61 0.64 -2.88 -5.05
C THR A 61 1.04 -2.20 -6.36
N GLU A 62 0.11 -2.20 -7.31
CA GLU A 62 0.26 -1.76 -8.69
C GLU A 62 1.02 -0.44 -8.86
N PRO A 63 0.65 0.65 -8.16
CA PRO A 63 1.22 1.97 -8.43
C PRO A 63 2.68 2.06 -8.01
N TYR A 64 3.11 1.15 -7.14
CA TYR A 64 4.44 1.13 -6.54
C TYR A 64 5.44 0.25 -7.27
N ILE A 65 4.96 -0.71 -8.08
CA ILE A 65 5.82 -1.66 -8.79
C ILE A 65 5.73 -1.52 -10.31
N SER A 66 4.64 -0.99 -10.87
CA SER A 66 4.43 -1.01 -12.33
C SER A 66 5.33 0.00 -13.04
N GLY A 67 6.30 -0.47 -13.85
CA GLY A 67 7.33 0.36 -14.47
C GLY A 67 7.29 0.52 -15.99
N GLY A 68 6.34 -0.09 -16.71
CA GLY A 68 6.31 -0.13 -18.18
C GLY A 68 7.38 -1.06 -18.79
N ARG A 69 8.55 -1.17 -18.15
CA ARG A 69 9.60 -2.17 -18.43
C ARG A 69 9.95 -2.98 -17.17
N PRO A 70 10.47 -4.22 -17.30
CA PRO A 70 10.81 -5.07 -16.14
C PRO A 70 11.90 -4.48 -15.23
N ASP A 71 12.93 -3.84 -15.79
CA ASP A 71 14.01 -3.20 -15.06
C ASP A 71 13.51 -2.05 -14.18
N VAL A 72 12.67 -1.17 -14.76
CA VAL A 72 12.04 -0.05 -14.05
C VAL A 72 11.14 -0.58 -12.94
N SER A 73 10.42 -1.67 -13.19
CA SER A 73 9.53 -2.29 -12.20
C SER A 73 10.32 -2.84 -11.00
N ARG A 74 11.46 -3.50 -11.24
CA ARG A 74 12.37 -3.98 -10.18
C ARG A 74 12.91 -2.84 -9.34
N VAL A 75 13.37 -1.76 -9.97
CA VAL A 75 13.88 -0.57 -9.26
C VAL A 75 12.78 0.05 -8.39
N ARG A 76 11.56 0.19 -8.93
CA ARG A 76 10.41 0.72 -8.19
C ARG A 76 9.99 -0.17 -7.01
N ALA A 77 9.99 -1.49 -7.20
CA ALA A 77 9.73 -2.44 -6.13
C ALA A 77 10.78 -2.32 -5.02
N LEU A 78 12.08 -2.36 -5.35
CA LEU A 78 13.16 -2.24 -4.38
C LEU A 78 13.08 -0.91 -3.63
N ARG A 79 12.92 0.21 -4.34
CA ARG A 79 12.75 1.54 -3.74
C ARG A 79 11.58 1.55 -2.76
N THR A 80 10.43 1.05 -3.17
CA THR A 80 9.23 1.04 -2.32
C THR A 80 9.46 0.23 -1.05
N ILE A 81 10.09 -0.94 -1.14
CA ILE A 81 10.45 -1.74 0.04
C ILE A 81 11.38 -0.96 0.97
N LEU A 82 12.38 -0.25 0.45
CA LEU A 82 13.28 0.58 1.26
C LEU A 82 12.52 1.71 1.96
N GLU A 83 11.64 2.43 1.27
CA GLU A 83 10.79 3.48 1.88
C GLU A 83 9.94 2.92 3.03
N LEU A 84 9.33 1.76 2.85
CA LEU A 84 8.51 1.10 3.88
C LEU A 84 9.33 0.62 5.07
N ARG A 85 10.54 0.08 4.84
CA ARG A 85 11.46 -0.30 5.92
C ARG A 85 11.89 0.90 6.74
N LEU A 86 12.19 2.03 6.10
CA LEU A 86 12.55 3.26 6.79
C LEU A 86 11.40 3.76 7.68
N LEU A 87 10.16 3.73 7.17
CA LEU A 87 8.99 4.12 7.96
C LEU A 87 8.70 3.17 9.13
N ARG A 88 8.89 1.86 8.94
CA ARG A 88 8.76 0.85 10.00
C ARG A 88 9.84 1.02 11.06
N GLY A 89 11.10 1.21 10.66
CA GLY A 89 12.21 1.50 11.57
C GLY A 89 12.00 2.81 12.34
N ALA A 90 11.34 3.79 11.72
CA ALA A 90 10.90 5.02 12.37
C ALA A 90 9.60 4.86 13.19
N GLY A 91 9.15 3.64 13.48
CA GLY A 91 8.01 3.37 14.36
C GLY A 91 6.62 3.63 13.76
N THR A 92 6.50 3.74 12.43
CA THR A 92 5.19 3.87 11.76
C THR A 92 4.66 2.48 11.40
N PRO A 93 3.59 1.98 12.04
CA PRO A 93 2.97 0.72 11.64
C PRO A 93 2.35 0.83 10.25
N ILE A 94 2.41 -0.27 9.50
CA ILE A 94 1.87 -0.39 8.15
C ILE A 94 0.65 -1.30 8.20
N VAL A 95 -0.47 -0.84 7.65
CA VAL A 95 -1.63 -1.67 7.32
C VAL A 95 -1.68 -1.80 5.80
N TRP A 96 -1.94 -2.98 5.28
CA TRP A 96 -2.11 -3.20 3.85
C TRP A 96 -3.48 -3.81 3.56
N THR A 97 -4.25 -3.24 2.64
CA THR A 97 -5.41 -3.93 2.06
C THR A 97 -5.00 -4.58 0.74
N ALA A 98 -5.08 -5.91 0.70
CA ALA A 98 -4.81 -6.72 -0.48
C ALA A 98 -6.07 -6.78 -1.36
N HIS A 99 -6.28 -5.74 -2.16
CA HIS A 99 -7.42 -5.65 -3.08
C HIS A 99 -7.37 -6.72 -4.18
N ASP A 100 -6.17 -6.96 -4.71
CA ASP A 100 -5.89 -7.95 -5.75
C ASP A 100 -4.67 -8.76 -5.29
N LEU A 101 -4.81 -10.08 -5.21
CA LEU A 101 -3.66 -10.98 -4.99
C LEU A 101 -2.87 -11.20 -6.27
N SER A 102 -3.55 -11.24 -7.39
CA SER A 102 -2.98 -11.27 -8.73
C SER A 102 -3.82 -10.40 -9.64
N ARG A 103 -3.19 -9.69 -10.57
CA ARG A 103 -3.93 -9.04 -11.66
C ARG A 103 -4.69 -10.12 -12.44
N HIS A 104 -6.02 -9.99 -12.49
CA HIS A 104 -6.93 -10.96 -13.08
C HIS A 104 -6.65 -11.29 -14.57
N ASP A 105 -5.92 -10.41 -15.28
CA ASP A 105 -5.76 -10.50 -16.75
C ASP A 105 -4.37 -10.96 -17.21
N ARG A 106 -3.47 -11.40 -16.31
CA ARG A 106 -2.08 -11.76 -16.70
C ARG A 106 -1.51 -12.94 -15.94
N ALA A 107 -0.54 -13.60 -16.59
CA ALA A 107 0.32 -14.58 -15.94
C ALA A 107 0.97 -14.00 -14.68
N VAL A 108 1.14 -14.87 -13.68
CA VAL A 108 1.75 -14.54 -12.39
C VAL A 108 3.12 -13.87 -12.60
N ASP A 109 3.29 -12.64 -12.10
CA ASP A 109 4.56 -11.92 -12.14
C ASP A 109 5.40 -12.27 -10.88
N PRO A 110 6.56 -12.96 -11.02
CA PRO A 110 7.42 -13.30 -9.88
C PRO A 110 7.94 -12.09 -9.12
N LEU A 111 8.01 -10.90 -9.74
CA LEU A 111 8.36 -9.67 -9.04
C LEU A 111 7.22 -9.24 -8.12
N GLU A 112 5.97 -9.27 -8.60
CA GLU A 112 4.79 -8.90 -7.82
C GLU A 112 4.62 -9.82 -6.62
N MET A 113 4.74 -11.13 -6.79
CA MET A 113 4.69 -12.09 -5.69
C MET A 113 5.76 -11.82 -4.62
N ARG A 114 7.01 -11.60 -5.05
CA ARG A 114 8.12 -11.30 -4.11
C ARG A 114 7.88 -9.97 -3.38
N PHE A 115 7.34 -8.97 -4.08
CA PHE A 115 6.99 -7.69 -3.48
C PHE A 115 5.87 -7.83 -2.46
N GLN A 116 4.78 -8.52 -2.80
CA GLN A 116 3.67 -8.79 -1.89
C GLN A 116 4.11 -9.57 -0.66
N ARG A 117 4.93 -10.63 -0.81
CA ARG A 117 5.50 -11.37 0.33
C ARG A 117 6.35 -10.49 1.24
N ALA A 118 7.17 -9.60 0.67
CA ALA A 118 7.94 -8.64 1.45
C ALA A 118 7.02 -7.64 2.17
N LEU A 119 5.99 -7.13 1.50
CA LEU A 119 5.00 -6.21 2.08
C LEU A 119 4.20 -6.87 3.20
N PHE A 120 3.75 -8.10 3.01
CA PHE A 120 3.06 -8.91 4.01
C PHE A 120 3.89 -9.01 5.30
N ARG A 121 5.15 -9.43 5.19
CA ARG A 121 6.07 -9.56 6.34
C ARG A 121 6.34 -8.24 7.07
N MET A 122 6.28 -7.11 6.36
CA MET A 122 6.48 -5.79 6.96
C MET A 122 5.20 -5.19 7.53
N SER A 123 4.03 -5.68 7.11
CA SER A 123 2.74 -5.14 7.54
C SER A 123 2.46 -5.55 8.99
N SER A 124 1.94 -4.61 9.78
CA SER A 124 1.44 -4.87 11.14
C SER A 124 0.08 -5.52 11.12
N ALA A 125 -0.71 -5.27 10.07
CA ALA A 125 -1.96 -5.97 9.79
C ALA A 125 -2.21 -5.97 8.27
N VAL A 126 -2.89 -7.01 7.79
CA VAL A 126 -3.32 -7.14 6.40
C VAL A 126 -4.83 -7.35 6.37
N ILE A 127 -5.52 -6.59 5.53
CA ILE A 127 -6.96 -6.70 5.30
C ILE A 127 -7.17 -7.42 3.98
N VAL A 128 -7.93 -8.51 4.03
CA VAL A 128 -8.38 -9.31 2.89
C VAL A 128 -9.91 -9.36 2.86
N HIS A 129 -10.48 -9.70 1.71
CA HIS A 129 -11.94 -9.69 1.51
C HIS A 129 -12.61 -11.07 1.60
N CYS A 130 -11.83 -12.15 1.68
CA CYS A 130 -12.33 -13.52 1.85
C CYS A 130 -11.25 -14.44 2.44
N GLU A 131 -11.67 -15.60 2.93
CA GLU A 131 -10.76 -16.61 3.50
C GLU A 131 -9.80 -17.19 2.46
N THR A 132 -10.27 -17.41 1.23
CA THR A 132 -9.40 -17.85 0.12
C THR A 132 -8.24 -16.90 -0.11
N ALA A 133 -8.47 -15.58 0.01
CA ALA A 133 -7.41 -14.61 -0.11
C ALA A 133 -6.46 -14.59 1.10
N ARG A 134 -6.96 -14.94 2.29
CA ARG A 134 -6.14 -15.13 3.48
C ARG A 134 -5.20 -16.31 3.32
N GLU A 135 -5.73 -17.46 2.92
CA GLU A 135 -4.96 -18.70 2.71
C GLU A 135 -3.84 -18.48 1.69
N ALA A 136 -4.15 -17.88 0.54
CA ALA A 136 -3.17 -17.60 -0.50
C ALA A 136 -2.03 -16.66 -0.07
N LEU A 137 -2.23 -15.81 0.95
CA LEU A 137 -1.17 -14.95 1.49
C LEU A 137 -0.29 -15.67 2.54
N LEU A 138 -0.77 -16.77 3.12
CA LEU A 138 -0.06 -17.55 4.12
C LEU A 138 0.88 -18.61 3.50
N GLU A 139 0.74 -18.90 2.21
CA GLU A 139 1.59 -19.81 1.41
C GLU A 139 2.92 -19.20 0.92
#